data_AF-A0A9P5VNZ8-F1
#
_entry.id   AF-A0A9P5VNZ8-F1
#
_cell.length_a   1.000
_cell.length_b   1.000
_cell.length_c   1.000
_cell.angle_alpha   90.00
_cell.angle_beta   90.00
_cell.angle_gamma   90.00
#
_symmetry.space_group_name_H-M   'P 1'
#
loop_
_entity.id
_entity.type
_entity.pdbx_description
1 polymer ?
#
loop_
_entity_poly.entity_id
_entity_poly.type
_entity_poly.pdbx_seq_one_letter_code
_entity_poly.pdbx_strand_id
1 'polypeptide(L)'
;MSGYFSVSQVAEHSSENDCWVIIHGKVYDVSSFLNDHPGGKKIVLKNAGTDATKQFDAFHNAGVLEKYGALCIGSVGEPPKEGTPVAAAASAHDDDRTFGEMIPFGDPSWYQDWDSPYYKDSHRRIRKLMRHFVDTDVIPFVHEWDEAKQVPMFLFKKCAEMGILAAVAGNGTLPLEYFDLESTLLFRGGENAIVPKEEFDAFHGFIIFDELSRCGSGGVLWGILGGLGIGLPPIIKFGSEELKRRI
;
A
#
# COMPACT_ATOMS: atom_id res chain seq x y z
N MET A 1 -17.82 7.57 -11.83
CA MET A 1 -16.82 8.59 -11.47
C MET A 1 -16.68 8.53 -9.96
N SER A 2 -15.52 8.19 -9.43
CA SER A 2 -15.28 8.05 -7.98
C SER A 2 -14.60 9.31 -7.45
N GLY A 3 -15.37 10.18 -6.80
CA GLY A 3 -14.89 11.39 -6.13
C GLY A 3 -14.56 11.15 -4.65
N TYR A 4 -13.95 12.15 -4.00
CA TYR A 4 -13.73 12.18 -2.56
C TYR A 4 -14.44 13.40 -1.98
N PHE A 5 -15.14 13.22 -0.86
CA PHE A 5 -16.00 14.25 -0.26
C PHE A 5 -15.72 14.39 1.22
N SER A 6 -15.69 15.61 1.75
CA SER A 6 -15.66 15.80 3.20
C SER A 6 -17.05 15.52 3.80
N VAL A 7 -17.10 15.19 5.10
CA VAL A 7 -18.38 15.05 5.83
C VAL A 7 -19.19 16.35 5.76
N SER A 8 -18.52 17.51 5.74
CA SER A 8 -19.19 18.81 5.61
C SER A 8 -19.84 18.98 4.24
N GLN A 9 -19.18 18.55 3.15
CA GLN A 9 -19.77 18.55 1.82
C GLN A 9 -20.98 17.65 1.77
N VAL A 10 -20.88 16.43 2.31
CA VAL A 10 -22.04 15.53 2.39
C VAL A 10 -23.20 16.16 3.16
N ALA A 11 -22.93 16.88 4.25
CA ALA A 11 -23.96 17.55 5.06
C ALA A 11 -24.76 18.64 4.31
N GLU A 12 -24.19 19.22 3.24
CA GLU A 12 -24.89 20.16 2.37
C GLU A 12 -26.03 19.48 1.58
N HIS A 13 -25.92 18.17 1.35
CA HIS A 13 -26.88 17.34 0.60
C HIS A 13 -27.86 16.62 1.53
N SER A 14 -28.67 17.41 2.27
CA SER A 14 -29.57 16.93 3.33
C SER A 14 -31.08 17.10 3.03
N SER A 15 -31.46 17.27 1.76
CA SER A 15 -32.84 17.57 1.35
C SER A 15 -33.47 16.47 0.49
N GLU A 16 -34.80 16.50 0.29
CA GLU A 16 -35.50 15.45 -0.47
C GLU A 16 -35.09 15.34 -1.95
N ASN A 17 -34.69 16.45 -2.56
CA ASN A 17 -34.27 16.46 -3.96
C ASN A 17 -32.74 16.39 -4.12
N ASP A 18 -32.02 16.35 -3.00
CA ASP A 18 -30.57 16.37 -2.94
C ASP A 18 -30.13 15.72 -1.61
N CYS A 19 -30.10 14.39 -1.63
CA CYS A 19 -29.98 13.54 -0.45
C CYS A 19 -28.80 12.60 -0.58
N TRP A 20 -27.72 12.88 0.15
CA TRP A 20 -26.56 12.00 0.23
C TRP A 20 -26.47 11.34 1.59
N VAL A 21 -25.90 10.13 1.61
CA VAL A 21 -25.64 9.39 2.85
C VAL A 21 -24.26 8.75 2.79
N ILE A 22 -23.64 8.59 3.96
CA ILE A 22 -22.39 7.84 4.10
C ILE A 22 -22.71 6.46 4.65
N ILE A 23 -22.19 5.42 3.98
CA ILE A 23 -22.29 4.03 4.41
C ILE A 23 -20.90 3.39 4.24
N HIS A 24 -20.31 2.93 5.35
CA HIS A 24 -18.94 2.37 5.40
C HIS A 24 -17.89 3.27 4.74
N GLY A 25 -17.97 4.58 4.97
CA GLY A 25 -17.05 5.56 4.37
C GLY A 25 -17.23 5.80 2.88
N LYS A 26 -18.20 5.18 2.22
CA LYS A 26 -18.61 5.49 0.83
C LYS A 26 -19.79 6.46 0.83
N VAL A 27 -19.79 7.37 -0.14
CA VAL A 27 -20.83 8.38 -0.33
C VAL A 27 -21.78 7.93 -1.43
N TYR A 28 -23.06 7.90 -1.11
CA TYR A 28 -24.13 7.50 -2.02
C TYR A 28 -25.08 8.67 -2.25
N ASP A 29 -25.34 9.00 -3.52
CA ASP A 29 -26.45 9.87 -3.89
C ASP A 29 -27.71 9.02 -3.99
N VAL A 30 -28.61 9.17 -3.02
CA VAL A 30 -29.85 8.40 -2.92
C VAL A 30 -31.08 9.21 -3.33
N SER A 31 -30.90 10.40 -3.91
CA SER A 31 -31.99 11.31 -4.27
C SER A 31 -33.03 10.65 -5.17
N SER A 32 -32.57 9.89 -6.17
CA SER A 32 -33.44 9.14 -7.09
C SER A 32 -34.05 7.87 -6.47
N PHE A 33 -33.47 7.37 -5.38
CA PHE A 33 -33.86 6.11 -4.74
C PHE A 33 -34.85 6.30 -3.58
N LEU A 34 -35.02 7.52 -3.07
CA LEU A 34 -35.87 7.79 -1.89
C LEU A 34 -37.28 7.19 -1.99
N ASN A 35 -37.93 7.31 -3.15
CA ASN A 35 -39.29 6.80 -3.37
C ASN A 35 -39.34 5.27 -3.53
N ASP A 36 -38.21 4.65 -3.89
CA ASP A 36 -38.09 3.21 -4.11
C ASP A 36 -37.57 2.47 -2.87
N HIS A 37 -37.17 3.19 -1.82
CA HIS A 37 -36.70 2.60 -0.58
C HIS A 37 -37.84 1.83 0.14
N PRO A 38 -37.73 0.50 0.35
CA PRO A 38 -38.81 -0.31 0.92
C PRO A 38 -39.23 0.09 2.34
N GLY A 39 -38.31 0.66 3.13
CA GLY A 39 -38.62 1.21 4.46
C GLY A 39 -39.27 2.61 4.42
N GLY A 40 -39.45 3.18 3.22
CA GLY A 40 -40.00 4.50 2.99
C GLY A 40 -38.97 5.63 3.07
N LYS A 41 -39.19 6.70 2.30
CA LYS A 41 -38.28 7.85 2.18
C LYS A 41 -37.99 8.56 3.50
N LYS A 42 -38.97 8.62 4.42
CA LYS A 42 -38.84 9.34 5.70
C LYS A 42 -37.74 8.77 6.60
N ILE A 43 -37.43 7.47 6.48
CA ILE A 43 -36.37 6.84 7.29
C ILE A 43 -35.00 7.25 6.76
N VAL A 44 -34.84 7.32 5.44
CA VAL A 44 -33.60 7.76 4.79
C VAL A 44 -33.35 9.24 5.07
N LEU A 45 -34.38 10.08 4.91
CA LEU A 45 -34.29 11.53 5.12
C LEU A 45 -33.86 11.93 6.54
N LYS A 46 -34.09 11.09 7.56
CA LYS A 46 -33.60 11.35 8.92
C LYS A 46 -32.09 11.33 9.06
N ASN A 47 -31.40 10.67 8.12
CA ASN A 47 -29.95 10.56 8.10
C ASN A 47 -29.36 11.23 6.85
N ALA A 48 -30.15 12.06 6.14
CA ALA A 48 -29.67 12.80 4.98
C ALA A 48 -28.53 13.75 5.38
N GLY A 49 -27.47 13.77 4.59
CA GLY A 49 -26.25 14.53 4.86
C GLY A 49 -25.40 13.98 6.00
N THR A 50 -25.62 12.74 6.45
CA THR A 50 -24.91 12.16 7.61
C THR A 50 -24.41 10.74 7.36
N ASP A 51 -23.63 10.22 8.30
CA ASP A 51 -23.24 8.81 8.35
C ASP A 51 -24.37 7.94 8.89
N ALA A 52 -24.90 7.11 7.99
CA ALA A 52 -26.01 6.20 8.22
C ALA A 52 -25.55 4.74 8.37
N THR A 53 -24.25 4.47 8.50
CA THR A 53 -23.68 3.11 8.54
C THR A 53 -24.34 2.24 9.60
N LYS A 54 -24.48 2.76 10.83
CA LYS A 54 -25.10 2.01 11.94
C LYS A 54 -26.56 1.65 11.65
N GLN A 55 -27.30 2.58 11.05
CA GLN A 55 -28.70 2.42 10.69
C GLN A 55 -28.85 1.46 9.52
N PHE A 56 -27.90 1.49 8.58
CA PHE A 56 -27.84 0.56 7.47
C PHE A 56 -27.60 -0.88 7.97
N ASP A 57 -26.55 -1.10 8.76
CA ASP A 57 -26.13 -2.41 9.28
C ASP A 57 -27.19 -3.07 10.16
N ALA A 58 -28.01 -2.28 10.84
CA ALA A 58 -29.08 -2.79 11.68
C ALA A 58 -30.19 -3.50 10.88
N PHE A 59 -30.34 -3.19 9.59
CA PHE A 59 -31.47 -3.66 8.77
C PHE A 59 -31.07 -4.22 7.40
N HIS A 60 -29.81 -4.08 6.99
CA HIS A 60 -29.30 -4.45 5.67
C HIS A 60 -27.96 -5.17 5.78
N ASN A 61 -27.57 -5.84 4.69
CA ASN A 61 -26.26 -6.47 4.55
C ASN A 61 -25.51 -5.86 3.35
N ALA A 62 -24.22 -6.17 3.24
CA ALA A 62 -23.36 -5.66 2.17
C ALA A 62 -23.86 -5.98 0.74
N GLY A 63 -24.58 -7.09 0.55
CA GLY A 63 -25.13 -7.46 -0.76
C GLY A 63 -26.17 -6.47 -1.31
N VAL A 64 -26.80 -5.66 -0.45
CA VAL A 64 -27.65 -4.55 -0.89
C VAL A 64 -26.82 -3.47 -1.58
N LEU A 65 -25.61 -3.18 -1.08
CA LEU A 65 -24.71 -2.19 -1.68
C LEU A 65 -24.14 -2.66 -3.02
N GLU A 66 -23.97 -3.97 -3.23
CA GLU A 66 -23.59 -4.53 -4.54
C GLU A 66 -24.68 -4.24 -5.59
N LYS A 67 -25.95 -4.46 -5.22
CA LYS A 67 -27.09 -4.23 -6.12
C LYS A 67 -27.27 -2.76 -6.47
N TYR A 68 -27.03 -1.86 -5.52
CA TYR A 68 -27.21 -0.41 -5.70
C TYR A 68 -25.89 0.35 -5.84
N GLY A 69 -24.81 -0.34 -6.24
CA GLY A 69 -23.48 0.25 -6.38
C GLY A 69 -23.42 1.42 -7.36
N ALA A 70 -24.34 1.50 -8.32
CA ALA A 70 -24.46 2.63 -9.24
C ALA A 70 -24.78 3.97 -8.57
N LEU A 71 -25.34 3.95 -7.35
CA LEU A 71 -25.62 5.15 -6.55
C LEU A 71 -24.36 5.67 -5.81
N CYS A 72 -23.28 4.88 -5.78
CA CYS A 72 -22.03 5.27 -5.15
C CYS A 72 -21.32 6.33 -6.00
N ILE A 73 -21.17 7.53 -5.46
CA ILE A 73 -20.53 8.67 -6.15
C ILE A 73 -19.08 8.89 -5.69
N GLY A 74 -18.67 8.27 -4.57
CA GLY A 74 -17.32 8.41 -4.06
C GLY A 74 -17.13 7.90 -2.64
N SER A 75 -16.11 8.40 -1.96
CA SER A 75 -15.77 8.08 -0.57
C SER A 75 -15.57 9.33 0.27
N VAL A 76 -15.76 9.20 1.58
CA VAL A 76 -15.48 10.29 2.51
C VAL A 76 -13.98 10.42 2.70
N GLY A 77 -13.48 11.65 2.61
CA GLY A 77 -12.08 11.98 2.81
C GLY A 77 -11.56 12.90 1.72
N GLU A 78 -10.25 13.01 1.66
CA GLU A 78 -9.53 13.61 0.53
C GLU A 78 -9.13 12.48 -0.44
N PRO A 79 -8.92 12.76 -1.75
CA PRO A 79 -8.19 11.81 -2.58
C PRO A 79 -6.90 11.44 -1.84
N PRO A 80 -6.46 10.18 -1.86
CA PRO A 80 -5.31 9.75 -1.09
C PRO A 80 -4.16 10.69 -1.44
N LYS A 81 -3.86 11.59 -0.50
CA LYS A 81 -2.62 12.35 -0.53
C LYS A 81 -1.56 11.29 -0.37
N GLU A 82 -0.54 11.33 -1.23
CA GLU A 82 0.68 10.60 -0.96
C GLU A 82 1.06 10.80 0.50
N GLY A 83 1.07 9.70 1.26
CA GLY A 83 1.39 9.69 2.68
C GLY A 83 0.47 10.55 3.55
N THR A 84 -0.55 9.93 4.15
CA THR A 84 -0.91 10.30 5.52
C THR A 84 -1.07 9.02 6.33
N PRO A 85 -0.18 8.75 7.29
CA PRO A 85 -0.21 7.50 8.04
C PRO A 85 -1.41 7.47 8.98
N VAL A 86 -2.12 6.33 9.01
CA VAL A 86 -2.79 5.89 10.23
C VAL A 86 -1.69 5.68 11.26
N ALA A 87 -1.87 6.19 12.48
CA ALA A 87 -0.88 6.13 13.54
C ALA A 87 -0.41 4.68 13.78
N ALA A 88 0.68 4.30 13.12
CA ALA A 88 1.52 3.20 13.55
C ALA A 88 2.04 3.59 14.93
N ALA A 89 1.95 2.66 15.89
CA ALA A 89 2.61 2.80 17.16
C ALA A 89 4.08 3.15 16.88
N ALA A 90 4.47 4.39 17.18
CA ALA A 90 5.83 4.85 16.99
C ALA A 90 6.73 3.97 17.87
N SER A 91 7.54 3.10 17.25
CA SER A 91 8.67 2.52 17.95
C SER A 91 9.63 3.67 18.24
N ALA A 92 9.79 3.98 19.51
CA ALA A 92 10.65 5.04 20.02
C ALA A 92 12.14 4.66 19.84
N HIS A 93 12.64 4.71 18.62
CA HIS A 93 14.09 4.69 18.36
C HIS A 93 14.41 5.74 17.30
N ASP A 94 14.81 6.90 17.80
CA ASP A 94 15.32 8.06 17.03
C ASP A 94 16.79 7.84 16.61
N ASP A 95 17.25 6.58 16.60
CA ASP A 95 18.58 6.15 16.20
C ASP A 95 18.49 5.39 14.87
N ASP A 96 19.15 5.93 13.85
CA ASP A 96 19.25 5.37 12.50
C ASP A 96 19.88 3.97 12.44
N ARG A 97 20.43 3.48 13.55
CA ARG A 97 21.13 2.20 13.62
C ARG A 97 20.31 1.05 14.19
N THR A 98 19.26 1.33 14.96
CA THR A 98 18.51 0.28 15.68
C THR A 98 17.13 -0.01 15.11
N PHE A 99 16.66 -1.25 15.28
CA PHE A 99 15.38 -1.72 14.75
C PHE A 99 14.71 -2.72 15.71
N GLY A 100 13.39 -2.86 15.64
CA GLY A 100 12.66 -3.90 16.39
C GLY A 100 12.25 -3.44 17.78
N GLU A 101 11.90 -4.38 18.65
CA GLU A 101 11.42 -4.13 20.02
C GLU A 101 12.55 -4.05 21.06
N MET A 102 13.79 -4.32 20.63
CA MET A 102 14.99 -4.33 21.44
C MET A 102 14.91 -5.32 22.62
N ILE A 103 14.10 -6.36 22.45
CA ILE A 103 13.97 -7.43 23.44
C ILE A 103 15.25 -8.28 23.35
N PRO A 104 15.94 -8.58 24.47
CA PRO A 104 17.11 -9.43 24.46
C PRO A 104 16.82 -10.78 23.79
N PHE A 105 17.57 -11.09 22.73
CA PHE A 105 17.39 -12.29 21.89
C PHE A 105 16.04 -12.40 21.15
N GLY A 106 15.18 -11.38 21.24
CA GLY A 106 13.90 -11.31 20.50
C GLY A 106 14.05 -10.75 19.09
N ASP A 107 15.11 -9.97 18.84
CA ASP A 107 15.42 -9.39 17.54
C ASP A 107 16.77 -9.91 17.01
N PRO A 108 17.00 -9.87 15.68
CA PRO A 108 18.30 -10.13 15.10
C PRO A 108 19.38 -9.24 15.75
N SER A 109 20.53 -9.81 16.11
CA SER A 109 21.57 -9.05 16.86
C SER A 109 22.02 -7.77 16.15
N TRP A 110 22.07 -7.77 14.82
CA TRP A 110 22.44 -6.58 14.04
C TRP A 110 21.41 -5.45 14.14
N TYR A 111 20.16 -5.72 14.55
CA TYR A 111 19.18 -4.67 14.85
C TYR A 111 19.54 -3.88 16.11
N GLN A 112 20.32 -4.47 17.02
CA GLN A 112 20.66 -3.84 18.30
C GLN A 112 22.04 -3.18 18.27
N ASP A 113 22.47 -2.78 17.08
CA ASP A 113 23.78 -2.20 16.79
C ASP A 113 25.00 -3.10 17.08
N TRP A 114 24.79 -4.42 17.10
CA TRP A 114 25.91 -5.36 17.20
C TRP A 114 26.61 -5.51 15.84
N ASP A 115 27.93 -5.54 15.87
CA ASP A 115 28.74 -5.74 14.66
C ASP A 115 28.38 -7.07 13.98
N SER A 116 28.22 -6.99 12.66
CA SER A 116 27.94 -8.15 11.82
C SER A 116 28.90 -8.20 10.64
N PRO A 117 29.49 -9.35 10.32
CA PRO A 117 30.26 -9.51 9.08
C PRO A 117 29.37 -9.53 7.82
N TYR A 118 28.04 -9.60 7.98
CA TYR A 118 27.07 -9.71 6.89
C TYR A 118 26.29 -8.41 6.66
N TYR A 119 25.89 -7.73 7.73
CA TYR A 119 25.08 -6.51 7.65
C TYR A 119 25.92 -5.24 7.80
N LYS A 120 25.92 -4.44 6.73
CA LYS A 120 26.56 -3.11 6.56
C LYS A 120 25.57 -1.96 6.71
N ASP A 121 26.04 -0.73 6.72
CA ASP A 121 25.20 0.47 6.80
C ASP A 121 24.19 0.61 5.66
N SER A 122 24.52 0.17 4.44
CA SER A 122 23.59 0.14 3.30
C SER A 122 22.35 -0.73 3.57
N HIS A 123 22.50 -1.83 4.32
CA HIS A 123 21.39 -2.66 4.79
C HIS A 123 20.49 -1.93 5.79
N ARG A 124 21.06 -1.09 6.65
CA ARG A 124 20.31 -0.27 7.61
C ARG A 124 19.50 0.80 6.88
N ARG A 125 20.14 1.50 5.94
CA ARG A 125 19.49 2.55 5.14
C ARG A 125 18.30 2.00 4.35
N ILE A 126 18.47 0.87 3.66
CA ILE A 126 17.34 0.25 2.94
C ILE A 126 16.26 -0.27 3.89
N ARG A 127 16.62 -0.86 5.05
CA ARG A 127 15.63 -1.31 6.04
C ARG A 127 14.80 -0.14 6.56
N LYS A 128 15.44 0.99 6.90
CA LYS A 128 14.75 2.20 7.36
C LYS A 128 13.77 2.71 6.29
N LEU A 129 14.20 2.77 5.03
CA LEU A 129 13.34 3.18 3.92
C LEU A 129 12.15 2.22 3.74
N MET A 130 12.42 0.92 3.68
CA MET A 130 11.38 -0.10 3.49
C MET A 130 10.40 -0.13 4.65
N ARG A 131 10.89 0.00 5.89
CA ARG A 131 10.05 0.09 7.08
C ARG A 131 9.09 1.27 7.01
N HIS A 132 9.62 2.46 6.73
CA HIS A 132 8.80 3.64 6.55
C HIS A 132 7.74 3.43 5.47
N PHE A 133 8.14 2.99 4.27
CA PHE A 133 7.23 2.70 3.17
C PHE A 133 6.14 1.67 3.54
N VAL A 134 6.50 0.57 4.19
CA VAL A 134 5.52 -0.46 4.58
C VAL A 134 4.56 0.09 5.64
N ASP A 135 5.06 0.82 6.63
CA ASP A 135 4.25 1.39 7.71
C ASP A 135 3.30 2.48 7.19
N THR A 136 3.71 3.29 6.20
CA THR A 136 2.92 4.43 5.71
C THR A 136 2.05 4.12 4.50
N ASP A 137 2.54 3.30 3.57
CA ASP A 137 1.92 3.10 2.27
C ASP A 137 1.31 1.72 2.07
N VAL A 138 1.61 0.73 2.92
CA VAL A 138 1.13 -0.65 2.74
C VAL A 138 0.21 -1.06 3.88
N ILE A 139 0.71 -1.11 5.12
CA ILE A 139 -0.04 -1.59 6.30
C ILE A 139 -1.41 -0.92 6.45
N PRO A 140 -1.57 0.40 6.27
CA PRO A 140 -2.88 1.05 6.47
C PRO A 140 -3.98 0.57 5.51
N PHE A 141 -3.59 0.03 4.35
CA PHE A 141 -4.51 -0.30 3.25
C PHE A 141 -4.56 -1.78 2.91
N VAL A 142 -3.67 -2.59 3.50
CA VAL A 142 -3.45 -3.99 3.15
C VAL A 142 -4.73 -4.84 3.25
N HIS A 143 -5.56 -4.59 4.26
CA HIS A 143 -6.80 -5.32 4.46
C HIS A 143 -7.79 -5.10 3.29
N GLU A 144 -7.96 -3.85 2.86
CA GLU A 144 -8.86 -3.52 1.75
C GLU A 144 -8.40 -4.21 0.45
N TRP A 145 -7.10 -4.19 0.17
CA TRP A 145 -6.55 -4.79 -1.04
C TRP A 145 -6.66 -6.31 -1.04
N ASP A 146 -6.43 -6.94 0.11
CA ASP A 146 -6.53 -8.39 0.26
C ASP A 146 -7.99 -8.86 0.16
N GLU A 147 -8.93 -8.15 0.79
CA GLU A 147 -10.37 -8.43 0.67
C GLU A 147 -10.87 -8.23 -0.77
N ALA A 148 -10.38 -7.19 -1.45
CA ALA A 148 -10.66 -6.93 -2.86
C ALA A 148 -9.92 -7.90 -3.82
N LYS A 149 -8.98 -8.71 -3.31
CA LYS A 149 -8.09 -9.61 -4.09
C LYS A 149 -7.34 -8.87 -5.19
N GLN A 150 -7.01 -7.61 -4.95
CA GLN A 150 -6.41 -6.73 -5.95
C GLN A 150 -5.42 -5.78 -5.31
N VAL A 151 -4.15 -5.93 -5.69
CA VAL A 151 -3.11 -4.94 -5.38
C VAL A 151 -3.27 -3.76 -6.35
N PRO A 152 -3.32 -2.51 -5.86
CA PRO A 152 -3.53 -1.37 -6.71
C PRO A 152 -2.31 -1.06 -7.58
N MET A 153 -2.55 -0.65 -8.83
CA MET A 153 -1.49 -0.40 -9.81
C MET A 153 -0.53 0.74 -9.41
N PHE A 154 -1.01 1.74 -8.66
CA PHE A 154 -0.14 2.83 -8.21
C PHE A 154 0.98 2.32 -7.30
N LEU A 155 0.71 1.28 -6.49
CA LEU A 155 1.69 0.72 -5.57
C LEU A 155 2.82 0.02 -6.33
N PHE A 156 2.49 -0.68 -7.43
CA PHE A 156 3.50 -1.23 -8.34
C PHE A 156 4.39 -0.15 -8.95
N LYS A 157 3.81 0.97 -9.41
CA LYS A 157 4.57 2.09 -9.95
C LYS A 157 5.51 2.70 -8.91
N LYS A 158 5.01 2.92 -7.69
CA LYS A 158 5.81 3.41 -6.58
C LYS A 158 6.97 2.47 -6.25
N CYS A 159 6.73 1.15 -6.21
CA CYS A 159 7.80 0.16 -6.03
C CYS A 159 8.84 0.20 -7.17
N ALA A 160 8.42 0.47 -8.40
CA ALA A 160 9.35 0.63 -9.53
C ALA A 160 10.21 1.89 -9.38
N GLU A 161 9.58 3.04 -9.09
CA GLU A 161 10.26 4.33 -8.86
C GLU A 161 11.21 4.28 -7.66
N MET A 162 10.86 3.52 -6.62
CA MET A 162 11.75 3.28 -5.49
C MET A 162 12.95 2.41 -5.88
N GLY A 163 12.84 1.56 -6.89
CA GLY A 163 13.86 0.57 -7.27
C GLY A 163 13.69 -0.80 -6.61
N ILE A 164 12.59 -1.00 -5.86
CA ILE A 164 12.28 -2.27 -5.17
C ILE A 164 12.14 -3.41 -6.18
N LEU A 165 11.45 -3.15 -7.30
CA LEU A 165 11.22 -4.17 -8.33
C LEU A 165 12.53 -4.59 -9.02
N ALA A 166 13.44 -3.65 -9.26
CA ALA A 166 14.77 -3.94 -9.80
C ALA A 166 15.62 -4.75 -8.81
N ALA A 167 15.55 -4.41 -7.53
CA ALA A 167 16.29 -5.09 -6.47
C ALA A 167 15.91 -6.57 -6.31
N VAL A 168 14.65 -6.95 -6.55
CA VAL A 168 14.21 -8.35 -6.44
C VAL A 168 14.36 -9.14 -7.74
N ALA A 169 14.50 -8.48 -8.89
CA ALA A 169 14.49 -9.13 -10.20
C ALA A 169 15.68 -10.08 -10.46
N GLY A 170 16.85 -9.81 -9.88
CA GLY A 170 18.09 -10.56 -10.18
C GLY A 170 18.54 -11.56 -9.12
N ASN A 171 17.64 -12.04 -8.26
CA ASN A 171 17.91 -13.13 -7.31
C ASN A 171 19.19 -12.92 -6.47
N GLY A 172 19.33 -11.72 -5.89
CA GLY A 172 20.48 -11.32 -5.06
C GLY A 172 21.64 -10.66 -5.82
N THR A 173 21.50 -10.44 -7.12
CA THR A 173 22.38 -9.57 -7.94
C THR A 173 21.54 -8.56 -8.70
N LEU A 174 22.09 -7.38 -9.02
CA LEU A 174 21.38 -6.39 -9.83
C LEU A 174 21.59 -6.69 -11.32
N PRO A 175 20.52 -6.86 -12.12
CA PRO A 175 20.63 -6.98 -13.57
C PRO A 175 20.82 -5.59 -14.20
N LEU A 176 22.02 -5.01 -14.01
CA LEU A 176 22.36 -3.62 -14.32
C LEU A 176 22.04 -3.17 -15.77
N GLU A 177 22.01 -4.11 -16.71
CA GLU A 177 21.82 -3.83 -18.14
C GLU A 177 20.37 -3.60 -18.57
N TYR A 178 19.39 -4.00 -17.73
CA TYR A 178 17.97 -3.95 -18.07
C TYR A 178 17.17 -2.93 -17.25
N PHE A 179 17.81 -2.28 -16.27
CA PHE A 179 17.14 -1.33 -15.38
C PHE A 179 17.91 -0.02 -15.35
N ASP A 180 17.20 1.09 -15.55
CA ASP A 180 17.73 2.44 -15.29
C ASP A 180 17.74 2.71 -13.78
N LEU A 181 18.74 2.16 -13.09
CA LEU A 181 18.84 2.25 -11.63
C LEU A 181 19.01 3.68 -11.13
N GLU A 182 19.72 4.54 -11.85
CA GLU A 182 19.97 5.93 -11.44
C GLU A 182 18.69 6.79 -11.44
N SER A 183 17.64 6.33 -12.13
CA SER A 183 16.32 6.96 -12.05
C SER A 183 15.56 6.63 -10.76
N THR A 184 15.99 5.60 -10.02
CA THR A 184 15.26 5.06 -8.86
C THR A 184 15.77 5.58 -7.52
N LEU A 185 14.90 5.65 -6.52
CA LEU A 185 15.25 6.18 -5.20
C LEU A 185 16.39 5.40 -4.51
N LEU A 186 16.39 4.07 -4.61
CA LEU A 186 17.38 3.23 -3.94
C LEU A 186 18.80 3.43 -4.46
N PHE A 187 18.95 3.61 -5.76
CA PHE A 187 20.24 3.54 -6.44
C PHE A 187 20.75 4.88 -6.98
N ARG A 188 19.90 5.93 -7.03
CA ARG A 188 20.33 7.26 -7.47
C ARG A 188 21.36 7.89 -6.52
N GLY A 189 22.34 8.58 -7.09
CA GLY A 189 23.30 9.40 -6.33
C GLY A 189 24.68 8.77 -6.13
N GLY A 190 24.99 7.70 -6.86
CA GLY A 190 26.31 7.06 -6.86
C GLY A 190 26.71 6.56 -5.46
N GLU A 191 27.86 7.00 -4.96
CA GLU A 191 28.36 6.65 -3.62
C GLU A 191 27.45 7.13 -2.47
N ASN A 192 26.61 8.15 -2.72
CA ASN A 192 25.67 8.69 -1.74
C ASN A 192 24.26 8.10 -1.88
N ALA A 193 24.08 7.08 -2.73
CA ALA A 193 22.81 6.38 -2.86
C ALA A 193 22.43 5.68 -1.54
N ILE A 194 21.13 5.38 -1.37
CA ILE A 194 20.65 4.58 -0.24
C ILE A 194 21.39 3.23 -0.26
N VAL A 195 21.46 2.62 -1.43
CA VAL A 195 22.30 1.46 -1.69
C VAL A 195 23.14 1.76 -2.93
N PRO A 196 24.44 2.08 -2.78
CA PRO A 196 25.35 2.09 -3.91
C PRO A 196 25.27 0.75 -4.64
N LYS A 197 25.15 0.76 -5.96
CA LYS A 197 24.93 -0.45 -6.76
C LYS A 197 26.03 -1.48 -6.58
N GLU A 198 27.26 -1.03 -6.32
CA GLU A 198 28.43 -1.87 -6.02
C GLU A 198 28.36 -2.55 -4.65
N GLU A 199 27.56 -2.01 -3.72
CA GLU A 199 27.34 -2.58 -2.39
C GLU A 199 26.14 -3.54 -2.34
N PHE A 200 25.26 -3.50 -3.33
CA PHE A 200 24.06 -4.32 -3.34
C PHE A 200 24.40 -5.82 -3.35
N ASP A 201 23.76 -6.56 -2.47
CA ASP A 201 23.92 -8.00 -2.33
C ASP A 201 22.59 -8.68 -1.97
N ALA A 202 22.63 -10.01 -1.79
CA ALA A 202 21.43 -10.79 -1.47
C ALA A 202 20.76 -10.40 -0.14
N PHE A 203 21.49 -9.82 0.81
CA PHE A 203 20.91 -9.39 2.09
C PHE A 203 20.04 -8.14 1.92
N HIS A 204 20.37 -7.25 0.97
CA HIS A 204 19.49 -6.15 0.60
C HIS A 204 18.15 -6.65 0.04
N GLY A 205 18.21 -7.62 -0.88
CA GLY A 205 17.01 -8.28 -1.39
C GLY A 205 16.20 -8.95 -0.28
N PHE A 206 16.86 -9.69 0.62
CA PHE A 206 16.20 -10.31 1.78
C PHE A 206 15.48 -9.28 2.67
N ILE A 207 16.11 -8.13 2.95
CA ILE A 207 15.50 -7.08 3.77
C ILE A 207 14.24 -6.51 3.12
N ILE A 208 14.21 -6.35 1.80
CA ILE A 208 13.00 -5.91 1.07
C ILE A 208 11.86 -6.90 1.30
N PHE A 209 12.11 -8.21 1.14
CA PHE A 209 11.11 -9.24 1.39
C PHE A 209 10.66 -9.26 2.85
N ASP A 210 11.61 -9.19 3.79
CA ASP A 210 11.36 -9.21 5.23
C ASP A 210 10.50 -8.02 5.68
N GLU A 211 10.86 -6.79 5.29
CA GLU A 211 10.08 -5.60 5.63
C GLU A 211 8.71 -5.63 4.96
N LEU A 212 8.59 -5.98 3.68
CA LEU A 212 7.28 -6.02 3.02
C LEU A 212 6.36 -7.10 3.62
N SER A 213 6.94 -8.20 4.14
CA SER A 213 6.19 -9.25 4.82
C SER A 213 5.52 -8.77 6.11
N ARG A 214 5.99 -7.66 6.72
CA ARG A 214 5.35 -7.06 7.91
C ARG A 214 3.92 -6.58 7.67
N CYS A 215 3.49 -6.43 6.41
CA CYS A 215 2.09 -6.13 6.11
C CYS A 215 1.14 -7.29 6.45
N GLY A 216 1.65 -8.50 6.74
CA GLY A 216 0.84 -9.63 7.19
C GLY A 216 -0.01 -10.29 6.10
N SER A 217 0.13 -9.87 4.84
CA SER A 217 -0.62 -10.40 3.70
C SER A 217 0.32 -11.00 2.66
N GLY A 218 0.25 -12.32 2.50
CA GLY A 218 0.95 -13.03 1.43
C GLY A 218 0.48 -12.63 0.04
N GLY A 219 -0.80 -12.27 -0.12
CA GLY A 219 -1.38 -11.82 -1.40
C GLY A 219 -0.74 -10.54 -1.90
N VAL A 220 -0.68 -9.51 -1.05
CA VAL A 220 0.00 -8.24 -1.35
C VAL A 220 1.50 -8.43 -1.56
N LEU A 221 2.20 -9.16 -0.69
CA LEU A 221 3.64 -9.46 -0.83
C LEU A 221 3.97 -10.08 -2.19
N TRP A 222 3.31 -11.20 -2.52
CA TRP A 222 3.58 -11.94 -3.75
C TRP A 222 2.99 -11.27 -4.98
N GLY A 223 1.90 -10.51 -4.83
CA GLY A 223 1.36 -9.65 -5.87
C GLY A 223 2.41 -8.66 -6.36
N ILE A 224 3.10 -7.97 -5.44
CA ILE A 224 4.09 -6.94 -5.77
C ILE A 224 5.41 -7.56 -6.25
N LEU A 225 6.00 -8.47 -5.46
CA LEU A 225 7.38 -8.93 -5.68
C LEU A 225 7.47 -10.22 -6.49
N GLY A 226 6.46 -11.09 -6.44
CA GLY A 226 6.54 -12.45 -6.95
C GLY A 226 6.76 -12.54 -8.44
N GLY A 227 6.04 -11.71 -9.22
CA GLY A 227 6.11 -11.74 -10.68
C GLY A 227 7.54 -11.55 -11.20
N LEU A 228 8.20 -10.46 -10.79
CA LEU A 228 9.55 -10.15 -11.24
C LEU A 228 10.60 -10.99 -10.51
N GLY A 229 10.47 -11.16 -9.19
CA GLY A 229 11.47 -11.86 -8.37
C GLY A 229 11.57 -13.36 -8.66
N ILE A 230 10.51 -13.98 -9.18
CA ILE A 230 10.49 -15.41 -9.57
C ILE A 230 10.58 -15.57 -11.09
N GLY A 231 9.88 -14.73 -11.84
CA GLY A 231 9.75 -14.87 -13.30
C GLY A 231 10.95 -14.38 -14.11
N LEU A 232 11.65 -13.33 -13.68
CA LEU A 232 12.78 -12.78 -14.42
C LEU A 232 14.10 -13.56 -14.27
N PRO A 233 14.47 -14.15 -13.12
CA PRO A 233 15.71 -14.89 -12.99
C PRO A 233 15.97 -15.94 -14.09
N PRO A 234 15.01 -16.81 -14.47
CA PRO A 234 15.23 -17.74 -15.58
C PRO A 234 15.37 -17.04 -16.94
N ILE A 235 14.69 -15.91 -17.17
CA ILE A 235 14.79 -15.14 -18.42
C ILE A 235 16.17 -14.49 -18.54
N ILE A 236 16.62 -13.82 -17.49
CA ILE A 236 17.94 -13.17 -17.45
C ILE A 236 19.05 -14.21 -17.66
N LYS A 237 18.92 -15.38 -17.02
CA LYS A 237 19.97 -16.41 -17.04
C LYS A 237 19.97 -17.26 -18.31
N PHE A 238 18.82 -17.59 -18.86
CA PHE A 238 18.68 -18.59 -19.93
C PHE A 238 17.92 -18.12 -21.17
N GLY A 239 17.33 -16.92 -21.15
CA GLY A 239 16.63 -16.35 -22.29
C GLY A 239 17.56 -16.02 -23.46
N SER A 240 17.01 -15.91 -24.67
CA SER A 240 17.74 -15.33 -25.79
C SER A 240 17.91 -13.82 -25.58
N GLU A 241 18.93 -13.22 -26.21
CA GLU A 241 19.14 -11.76 -26.14
C GLU A 241 17.92 -10.96 -26.64
N GLU A 242 17.22 -11.48 -27.66
CA GLU A 242 15.95 -10.90 -28.12
C GLU A 242 14.88 -10.95 -27.02
N LEU A 243 14.72 -12.08 -26.34
CA LEU A 243 13.74 -12.23 -25.26
C LEU A 243 14.06 -11.31 -24.09
N LYS A 244 15.33 -11.24 -23.67
CA LYS A 244 15.78 -10.38 -22.57
C LYS A 244 15.57 -8.89 -22.85
N ARG A 245 15.72 -8.44 -24.10
CA ARG A 245 15.48 -7.03 -24.48
C ARG A 245 14.01 -6.66 -24.61
N ARG A 246 13.13 -7.65 -24.85
CA ARG A 246 11.71 -7.43 -25.11
C ARG A 246 10.88 -7.30 -23.82
N ILE A 247 11.25 -8.07 -22.80
CA ILE A 247 10.56 -8.16 -21.50
C ILE A 247 11.17 -7.14 -20.55
#